data_AF-A0A540NPP5-F1
#
_entry.id   AF-A0A540NPP5-F1
#
_cell.length_a   1.000
_cell.length_b   1.000
_cell.length_c   1.000
_cell.angle_alpha   90.00
_cell.angle_beta   90.00
_cell.angle_gamma   90.00
#
_symmetry.space_group_name_H-M   'P 1'
#
loop_
_entity.id
_entity.type
_entity.pdbx_description
1 polymer ?
#
loop_
_entity_poly.entity_id
_entity_poly.type
_entity_poly.pdbx_seq_one_letter_code
_entity_poly.pdbx_strand_id
1 'polypeptide(L)'
;MYTAKNVREELQEAQRDFVRASVGVSSRGRLLVPKMVHCFAKGIVDDSNLAVWISHYLQPHQAAFVEQCISQRRQKLLGSRNCGILPFDSHFRYLFLPDKIPL
;
A
#
# COMPACT_ATOMS: atom_id res chain seq x y z
N MET A 1 4.88 -5.79 -19.36
CA MET A 1 4.83 -4.79 -20.46
C MET A 1 3.38 -4.42 -20.68
N TYR A 2 3.05 -3.16 -20.96
CA TYR A 2 1.67 -2.74 -21.19
C TYR A 2 1.27 -2.94 -22.67
N THR A 3 0.09 -3.48 -22.93
CA THR A 3 -0.47 -3.74 -24.25
C THR A 3 -1.77 -2.95 -24.42
N ALA A 4 -2.02 -2.40 -25.61
CA ALA A 4 -3.26 -1.62 -25.84
C ALA A 4 -4.54 -2.43 -25.57
N LYS A 5 -4.47 -3.76 -25.74
CA LYS A 5 -5.59 -4.69 -25.52
C LYS A 5 -5.96 -4.83 -24.04
N ASN A 6 -4.96 -4.83 -23.14
CA ASN A 6 -5.14 -5.14 -21.71
C ASN A 6 -4.60 -4.03 -20.79
N VAL A 7 -4.41 -2.82 -21.31
CA VAL A 7 -3.72 -1.72 -20.60
C VAL A 7 -4.36 -1.42 -19.25
N ARG A 8 -5.69 -1.55 -19.14
CA ARG A 8 -6.41 -1.31 -17.89
C ARG A 8 -6.05 -2.34 -16.83
N GLU A 9 -6.13 -3.62 -17.18
CA GLU A 9 -5.87 -4.73 -16.28
C GLU A 9 -4.40 -4.73 -15.84
N GLU A 10 -3.48 -4.48 -16.77
CA GLU A 10 -2.05 -4.41 -16.50
C GLU A 10 -1.69 -3.22 -15.61
N LEU A 11 -2.32 -2.05 -15.80
CA LEU A 11 -2.15 -0.89 -14.90
C LEU A 11 -2.71 -1.17 -13.51
N GLN A 12 -3.85 -1.85 -13.41
CA GLN A 12 -4.42 -2.25 -12.13
C GLN A 12 -3.50 -3.24 -11.40
N GLU A 13 -2.89 -4.19 -12.11
CA GLU A 13 -1.90 -5.10 -11.53
C GLU A 13 -0.66 -4.34 -11.06
N ALA A 14 -0.09 -3.48 -11.91
CA ALA A 14 1.07 -2.67 -11.55
C ALA A 14 0.80 -1.77 -10.32
N GLN A 15 -0.42 -1.22 -10.21
CA GLN A 15 -0.84 -0.47 -9.02
C GLN A 15 -0.86 -1.37 -7.79
N ARG A 16 -1.46 -2.57 -7.87
CA ARG A 16 -1.52 -3.51 -6.75
C ARG A 16 -0.12 -3.89 -6.26
N ASP A 17 0.73 -4.24 -7.21
CA ASP A 17 2.12 -4.63 -6.96
C ASP A 17 2.92 -3.49 -6.32
N PHE A 18 2.80 -2.28 -6.86
CA PHE A 18 3.45 -1.11 -6.30
C PHE A 18 3.01 -0.84 -4.86
N VAL A 19 1.70 -0.81 -4.58
CA VAL A 19 1.20 -0.58 -3.22
C VAL A 19 1.74 -1.65 -2.28
N ARG A 20 1.66 -2.93 -2.66
CA ARG A 20 2.12 -4.05 -1.84
C ARG A 20 3.62 -4.00 -1.54
N ALA A 21 4.45 -3.61 -2.51
CA ALA A 21 5.90 -3.59 -2.36
C ALA A 21 6.44 -2.32 -1.68
N SER A 22 5.68 -1.22 -1.70
CA SER A 22 6.15 0.09 -1.26
C SER A 22 5.67 0.53 0.13
N VAL A 23 4.57 -0.04 0.63
CA VAL A 23 4.14 0.22 2.00
C VAL A 23 4.88 -0.67 2.99
N GLY A 24 5.09 -0.16 4.20
CA GLY A 24 5.75 -0.90 5.27
C GLY A 24 5.13 -0.60 6.63
N VAL A 25 5.62 -1.26 7.67
CA VAL A 25 5.24 -0.93 9.04
C VAL A 25 6.49 -0.74 9.87
N SER A 26 6.54 0.38 10.61
CA SER A 26 7.65 0.65 11.52
C SER A 26 7.68 -0.36 12.68
N SER A 27 8.81 -0.47 13.37
CA SER A 27 8.95 -1.25 14.61
C SER A 27 7.94 -0.89 15.71
N ARG A 28 7.34 0.31 15.66
CA ARG A 28 6.30 0.78 16.59
C ARG A 28 4.86 0.51 16.12
N GLY A 29 4.67 -0.32 15.09
CA GLY A 29 3.33 -0.64 14.56
C GLY A 29 2.67 0.50 13.75
N ARG A 30 3.43 1.52 13.33
CA ARG A 30 2.90 2.58 12.45
C ARG A 30 3.00 2.18 10.98
N LEU A 31 1.86 2.17 10.27
CA LEU A 31 1.82 2.02 8.81
C LEU A 31 2.58 3.17 8.14
N LEU A 32 3.51 2.85 7.26
CA LEU A 32 4.33 3.77 6.48
C LEU A 32 3.87 3.72 5.02
N VAL A 33 3.44 4.86 4.50
CA VAL A 33 2.79 4.98 3.19
C VAL A 33 3.61 5.95 2.31
N PRO A 34 4.07 5.53 1.13
CA PRO A 34 4.73 6.44 0.19
C PRO A 34 3.84 7.62 -0.20
N LYS A 35 4.44 8.81 -0.36
CA LYS A 35 3.73 10.03 -0.79
C LYS A 35 2.91 9.81 -2.06
N MET A 36 3.42 9.04 -3.01
CA MET A 36 2.71 8.72 -4.26
C MET A 36 1.40 7.98 -4.00
N VAL A 37 1.41 6.92 -3.18
CA VAL A 37 0.21 6.15 -2.81
C VAL A 37 -0.79 7.04 -2.08
N HIS A 38 -0.33 7.83 -1.12
CA HIS A 38 -1.18 8.74 -0.36
C HIS A 38 -1.81 9.83 -1.25
N CYS A 39 -1.04 10.44 -2.16
CA CYS A 39 -1.56 11.45 -3.09
C CYS A 39 -2.60 10.86 -4.06
N PHE A 40 -2.37 9.65 -4.54
CA PHE A 40 -3.33 8.95 -5.39
C PHE A 40 -4.63 8.62 -4.64
N ALA A 41 -4.51 8.04 -3.44
CA ALA A 41 -5.64 7.59 -2.64
C ALA A 41 -6.54 8.75 -2.18
N LYS A 42 -6.01 9.97 -2.04
CA LYS A 42 -6.78 11.17 -1.65
C LYS A 42 -7.95 11.52 -2.58
N GLY A 43 -7.92 11.07 -3.84
CA GLY A 43 -9.04 11.23 -4.77
C GLY A 43 -10.09 10.13 -4.66
N ILE A 44 -9.89 9.14 -3.78
CA ILE A 44 -10.63 7.87 -3.75
C ILE A 44 -11.20 7.59 -2.35
N VAL A 45 -10.42 7.84 -1.30
CA VAL A 45 -10.78 7.56 0.10
C VAL A 45 -10.34 8.67 1.04
N ASP A 46 -11.08 8.84 2.13
CA ASP A 46 -10.71 9.75 3.22
C ASP A 46 -9.45 9.28 3.96
N ASP A 47 -8.70 10.23 4.53
CA ASP A 47 -7.50 9.97 5.33
C ASP A 47 -7.75 8.97 6.49
N SER A 48 -8.98 8.94 7.04
CA SER A 48 -9.39 8.00 8.09
C SER A 48 -9.47 6.55 7.60
N ASN A 49 -9.83 6.36 6.34
CA ASN A 49 -10.03 5.07 5.67
C ASN A 49 -8.81 4.62 4.85
N LEU A 50 -7.80 5.46 4.67
CA LEU A 50 -6.60 5.16 3.90
C LEU A 50 -5.92 3.84 4.31
N ALA A 51 -5.82 3.57 5.62
CA ALA A 51 -5.18 2.34 6.10
C ALA A 51 -5.99 1.07 5.77
N VAL A 52 -7.33 1.18 5.79
CA VAL A 52 -8.24 0.10 5.37
C VAL A 52 -8.17 -0.09 3.87
N TRP A 53 -8.17 1.00 3.10
CA TRP A 53 -8.01 0.95 1.66
C TRP A 53 -6.70 0.26 1.25
N ILE A 54 -5.59 0.55 1.95
CA ILE A 54 -4.29 -0.09 1.73
C ILE A 54 -4.34 -1.60 2.06
N SER A 55 -5.04 -2.02 3.12
CA SER A 55 -5.05 -3.44 3.53
C SER A 55 -5.60 -4.38 2.45
N HIS A 56 -6.49 -3.89 1.57
CA HIS A 56 -7.01 -4.65 0.43
C HIS A 56 -5.95 -5.00 -0.63
N TYR A 57 -4.79 -4.34 -0.63
CA TYR A 57 -3.68 -4.62 -1.54
C TYR A 57 -2.66 -5.62 -0.94
N LEU A 58 -2.69 -5.81 0.37
CA LEU A 58 -1.67 -6.56 1.10
C LEU A 58 -1.98 -8.05 1.16
N GLN A 59 -0.95 -8.85 1.45
CA GLN A 59 -1.14 -10.27 1.72
C GLN A 59 -1.89 -10.44 3.06
N PRO A 60 -2.65 -11.54 3.27
CA PRO A 60 -3.51 -11.70 4.44
C PRO A 60 -2.82 -11.46 5.79
N HIS A 61 -1.57 -11.95 5.95
CA HIS A 61 -0.80 -11.75 7.17
C HIS A 61 -0.42 -10.28 7.42
N GLN A 62 -0.14 -9.54 6.35
CA GLN A 62 0.18 -8.11 6.40
C GLN A 62 -1.09 -7.29 6.66
N ALA A 63 -2.20 -7.65 6.01
CA ALA A 63 -3.49 -7.00 6.20
C ALA A 63 -3.97 -7.13 7.65
N ALA A 64 -3.90 -8.33 8.24
CA ALA A 64 -4.26 -8.56 9.65
C ALA A 64 -3.42 -7.70 10.60
N PHE A 65 -2.12 -7.55 10.32
CA PHE A 65 -1.25 -6.69 11.11
C PHE A 65 -1.63 -5.21 10.98
N VAL A 66 -1.96 -4.74 9.77
CA VAL A 66 -2.44 -3.37 9.55
C VAL A 66 -3.76 -3.13 10.29
N GLU A 67 -4.71 -4.06 10.25
CA GLU A 67 -5.98 -3.99 10.97
C GLU A 67 -5.77 -3.91 12.49
N GLN A 68 -4.84 -4.71 13.02
CA GLN A 68 -4.45 -4.63 14.43
C GLN A 68 -3.84 -3.26 14.78
N CYS A 69 -3.00 -2.70 13.91
CA CYS A 69 -2.43 -1.36 14.11
C CYS A 69 -3.52 -0.28 14.10
N ILE A 70 -4.53 -0.40 13.23
CA ILE A 70 -5.69 0.51 13.18
C ILE A 70 -6.51 0.41 14.47
N SER A 71 -6.81 -0.81 14.93
CA SER A 71 -7.65 -1.03 16.12
C SER A 71 -7.00 -0.51 17.39
N GLN A 72 -5.70 -0.77 17.61
CA GLN A 72 -4.94 -0.25 18.75
C GLN A 72 -4.91 1.28 18.79
N ARG A 73 -4.94 1.93 17.62
CA ARG A 73 -4.85 3.39 17.52
C ARG A 73 -6.18 4.08 17.71
N ARG A 74 -7.30 3.47 17.28
CA ARG A 74 -8.66 3.95 17.60
C ARG A 74 -8.93 4.00 19.10
N GLN A 75 -8.28 3.14 19.89
CA GLN A 75 -8.35 3.15 21.35
C GLN A 75 -7.53 4.27 22.01
N LYS A 76 -6.63 4.93 21.27
CA LYS A 76 -5.84 6.07 21.76
C LYS A 76 -6.54 7.36 21.30
N LEU A 77 -7.15 8.07 22.26
CA LEU A 77 -7.93 9.31 22.12
C LEU A 77 -7.27 10.51 21.40
N LEU A 78 -6.06 10.36 20.85
CA LEU A 78 -5.31 11.45 20.23
C LEU A 78 -5.28 11.25 18.71
N GLY A 79 -5.79 12.23 17.97
CA GLY A 79 -5.96 12.29 16.51
C GLY A 79 -4.67 12.23 15.66
N SER A 80 -3.71 11.40 16.06
CA SER A 80 -2.50 11.11 15.30
C SER A 80 -2.90 10.34 14.03
N ARG A 81 -2.54 10.88 12.85
CA ARG A 81 -2.75 10.24 11.54
C ARG A 81 -2.46 8.73 11.59
N ASN A 82 -3.40 7.93 11.09
CA ASN A 82 -3.37 6.46 11.11
C ASN A 82 -2.14 5.86 10.42
N CYS A 83 -1.42 6.65 9.62
CA CYS A 83 -0.17 6.29 8.97
C CYS A 83 0.90 7.39 9.09
N GLY A 84 2.15 7.04 8.79
CA GLY A 84 3.24 7.96 8.47
C GLY A 84 3.38 8.06 6.96
N ILE A 85 3.52 9.28 6.43
CA ILE A 85 3.73 9.48 5.00
C ILE A 85 5.24 9.58 4.77
N LEU A 86 5.76 8.65 3.98
CA LEU A 86 7.15 8.68 3.52
C LEU A 86 7.25 9.69 2.36
N PRO A 87 8.36 10.44 2.25
CA PRO A 87 8.60 11.30 1.10
C PRO A 87 8.62 10.50 -0.20
N PHE A 88 8.59 11.21 -1.34
CA PHE A 88 8.82 10.57 -2.63
C PHE A 88 10.23 9.97 -2.66
N ASP A 89 10.33 8.74 -3.12
CA ASP A 89 11.58 8.00 -3.25
C ASP A 89 11.76 7.56 -4.70
N SER A 90 12.74 8.16 -5.39
CA SER A 90 13.10 7.80 -6.76
C SER A 90 13.95 6.52 -6.86
N HIS A 91 14.44 6.02 -5.72
CA HIS A 91 15.24 4.79 -5.67
C HIS A 91 14.40 3.53 -5.56
N PHE A 92 13.07 3.65 -5.44
CA PHE A 92 12.19 2.48 -5.45
C PHE A 92 12.38 1.66 -6.72
N ARG A 93 12.75 0.39 -6.56
CA ARG A 93 12.91 -0.57 -7.66
C ARG A 93 11.97 -1.74 -7.42
N TYR A 94 10.99 -1.90 -8.29
CA TYR A 94 10.18 -3.11 -8.32
C TYR A 94 10.96 -4.21 -9.05
N LEU A 95 11.21 -5.32 -8.35
CA LEU A 95 11.90 -6.47 -8.92
C LEU A 95 10.85 -7.36 -9.60
N PHE A 96 10.94 -7.50 -10.92
CA PHE A 96 10.17 -8.50 -11.64
C PHE A 96 10.78 -9.87 -11.37
N LEU A 97 9.95 -10.81 -10.90
CA LEU A 97 10.35 -12.20 -10.90
C LEU A 97 10.45 -12.68 -12.36
N PRO A 98 11.48 -13.46 -12.73
CA PRO A 98 11.51 -14.08 -14.04
C PRO A 98 10.27 -14.94 -14.22
N ASP A 99 9.68 -14.90 -15.41
CA ASP A 99 8.53 -15.72 -15.75
C ASP A 99 8.83 -17.17 -15.38
N LYS A 100 7.91 -17.82 -14.66
CA LYS A 100 8.02 -19.26 -14.43
C LYS A 100 7.96 -19.90 -15.80
N ILE A 101 9.09 -20.41 -16.27
CA ILE A 101 9.16 -21.28 -17.44
C ILE A 101 8.14 -22.39 -17.18
N PRO A 102 7.10 -22.56 -18.03
CA PRO A 102 6.20 -23.69 -17.86
C PRO A 102 7.04 -24.96 -17.98
N LEU A 103 6.98 -25.82 -16.96
CA LEU A 103 7.50 -27.19 -17.05
C LEU A 103 6.65 -27.99 -18.03
#